data_AF-A0A2E7LUA5-F1
#
_entry.id   AF-A0A2E7LUA5-F1
#
_cell.length_a   1.000
_cell.length_b   1.000
_cell.length_c   1.000
_cell.angle_alpha   90.00
_cell.angle_beta   90.00
_cell.angle_gamma   90.00
#
_symmetry.space_group_name_H-M   'P 1'
#
loop_
_entity.id
_entity.type
_entity.pdbx_description
1 polymer ?
#
loop_
_entity_poly.entity_id
_entity_poly.type
_entity_poly.pdbx_seq_one_letter_code
_entity_poly.pdbx_strand_id
1 'polypeptide(L)'
;MNNLKNLKLELKKKTDKNPEKYYPTSVLENLGFNRSTCKKCKTKYWSVEKRTTCGEPECNDGYSFINNSPTKSKLSYIETWKKYSKHMKKLGYTPIKRYPVVARWRDDTWFTQASIYCFQPYVVSGQVKPPANPLVMSQPSLRFNDIDNVGITGRHYSTHFHLGQHAFVSKEEYDQEKYLSDIISWIKDGAKIPLEEVQFHEDQWGGGGNLGTSLEYFSNGLELGNQVYMKYKITPGGYKDLPINILDMGSGQERYPWLTSGNPISYELTMPDSINYLYKQSGIKPKKSLWKKFVPLSGKLNIDEVDDIEKTWSNISKRIGYTKEELKNEIYPVSSIYGIADHFRTLLFSSTDGALPSNSGGGYNLRSIFRRSMDLSNKHGINFDYKKLLELQSNYLKPQYPELKKNLKTVFKILESEETKYKNNIKNTKKLLNKIVIEKLTTSKMIELYDSKGVSPEQIEEIAKTQNKKINIPADFYTKVSEKHEKTMKVSVTEDDESEIKVEPT
;
A
#
# COMPACT_ATOMS: atom_id res chain seq x y z
N MET A 1 -7.03 -19.70 1.77
CA MET A 1 -5.65 -19.21 2.01
C MET A 1 -4.64 -20.35 1.96
N ASN A 2 -4.91 -21.54 2.52
CA ASN A 2 -3.98 -22.69 2.47
C ASN A 2 -3.59 -23.16 1.05
N ASN A 3 -4.42 -22.95 0.02
CA ASN A 3 -4.07 -23.33 -1.35
C ASN A 3 -2.98 -22.39 -1.95
N LEU A 4 -3.15 -21.06 -1.90
CA LEU A 4 -2.24 -20.12 -2.59
C LEU A 4 -0.78 -20.20 -2.12
N LYS A 5 -0.54 -20.30 -0.80
CA LYS A 5 0.83 -20.42 -0.26
C LYS A 5 1.53 -21.69 -0.77
N ASN A 6 0.78 -22.80 -0.88
CA ASN A 6 1.28 -24.05 -1.43
C ASN A 6 1.57 -23.91 -2.94
N LEU A 7 0.67 -23.29 -3.72
CA LEU A 7 0.90 -23.06 -5.15
C LEU A 7 2.15 -22.20 -5.41
N LYS A 8 2.35 -21.13 -4.63
CA LYS A 8 3.58 -20.33 -4.68
C LYS A 8 4.81 -21.18 -4.37
N LEU A 9 4.78 -22.02 -3.34
CA LEU A 9 5.89 -22.89 -2.97
C LEU A 9 6.21 -23.94 -4.05
N GLU A 10 5.18 -24.50 -4.69
CA GLU A 10 5.35 -25.44 -5.80
C GLU A 10 5.99 -24.77 -7.01
N LEU A 11 5.53 -23.58 -7.38
CA LEU A 11 6.13 -22.79 -8.44
C LEU A 11 7.57 -22.42 -8.08
N LYS A 12 7.83 -22.04 -6.82
CA LYS A 12 9.19 -21.74 -6.30
C LYS A 12 10.17 -22.89 -6.53
N LYS A 13 9.75 -24.12 -6.21
CA LYS A 13 10.60 -25.32 -6.40
C LYS A 13 10.99 -25.52 -7.86
N LYS A 14 10.11 -25.14 -8.81
CA LYS A 14 10.40 -25.19 -10.25
C LYS A 14 11.35 -24.08 -10.68
N THR A 15 11.13 -22.86 -10.19
CA THR A 15 11.94 -21.68 -10.54
C THR A 15 13.34 -21.74 -9.94
N ASP A 16 13.49 -22.26 -8.72
CA ASP A 16 14.80 -22.35 -8.06
C ASP A 16 15.76 -23.31 -8.80
N LYS A 17 15.21 -24.32 -9.49
CA LYS A 17 15.97 -25.31 -10.28
C LYS A 17 16.41 -24.76 -11.64
N ASN A 18 15.54 -24.03 -12.34
CA ASN A 18 15.77 -23.55 -13.72
C ASN A 18 15.36 -22.07 -13.84
N PRO A 19 16.02 -21.13 -13.13
CA PRO A 19 15.60 -19.73 -13.06
C PRO A 19 15.50 -19.04 -14.42
N GLU A 20 16.41 -19.36 -15.34
CA GLU A 20 16.49 -18.84 -16.71
C GLU A 20 15.23 -19.10 -17.55
N LYS A 21 14.44 -20.13 -17.20
CA LYS A 21 13.16 -20.43 -17.87
C LYS A 21 12.02 -19.53 -17.41
N TYR A 22 12.14 -18.93 -16.23
CA TYR A 22 11.03 -18.22 -15.58
C TYR A 22 11.28 -16.73 -15.36
N TYR A 23 12.56 -16.33 -15.32
CA TYR A 23 13.00 -14.95 -15.16
C TYR A 23 13.90 -14.55 -16.34
N PRO A 24 13.88 -13.27 -16.76
CA PRO A 24 14.81 -12.75 -17.75
C PRO A 24 16.22 -12.54 -17.15
N THR A 25 16.90 -13.64 -16.81
CA THR A 25 18.21 -13.62 -16.13
C THR A 25 19.33 -13.06 -16.98
N SER A 26 19.28 -13.29 -18.29
CA SER A 26 20.23 -12.76 -19.29
C SER A 26 20.37 -11.24 -19.22
N VAL A 27 19.26 -10.52 -19.05
CA VAL A 27 19.24 -9.05 -18.90
C VAL A 27 20.04 -8.61 -17.67
N LEU A 28 19.84 -9.32 -16.56
CA LEU A 28 20.55 -9.02 -15.30
C LEU A 28 22.04 -9.32 -15.44
N GLU A 29 22.40 -10.47 -15.99
CA GLU A 29 23.78 -10.89 -16.22
C GLU A 29 24.54 -9.91 -17.13
N ASN A 30 23.91 -9.49 -18.24
CA ASN A 30 24.47 -8.51 -19.18
C ASN A 30 24.70 -7.14 -18.55
N LEU A 31 23.97 -6.82 -17.48
CA LEU A 31 24.12 -5.59 -16.71
C LEU A 31 25.04 -5.75 -15.49
N GLY A 32 25.71 -6.90 -15.35
CA GLY A 32 26.68 -7.19 -14.29
C GLY A 32 26.06 -7.64 -12.97
N PHE A 33 24.76 -7.95 -12.93
CA PHE A 33 24.13 -8.52 -11.74
C PHE A 33 24.53 -9.99 -11.57
N ASN A 34 24.81 -10.38 -10.33
CA ASN A 34 25.15 -11.74 -9.96
C ASN A 34 24.06 -12.33 -9.08
N ARG A 35 23.63 -13.55 -9.38
CA ARG A 35 22.66 -14.29 -8.56
C ARG A 35 23.30 -14.79 -7.26
N SER A 36 22.63 -14.57 -6.14
CA SER A 36 23.07 -14.92 -4.80
C SER A 36 21.91 -15.46 -3.95
N THR A 37 22.24 -16.03 -2.79
CA THR A 37 21.24 -16.50 -1.79
C THR A 37 21.46 -15.75 -0.49
N CYS A 38 20.41 -15.12 0.04
CA CYS A 38 20.49 -14.36 1.28
C CYS A 38 20.87 -15.29 2.44
N LYS A 39 21.91 -14.94 3.21
CA LYS A 39 22.34 -15.78 4.35
C LYS A 39 21.28 -15.89 5.45
N LYS A 40 20.42 -14.87 5.60
CA LYS A 40 19.37 -14.77 6.63
C LYS A 40 18.06 -15.43 6.21
N CYS A 41 17.35 -14.90 5.21
CA CYS A 41 16.02 -15.39 4.81
C CYS A 41 16.03 -16.46 3.70
N LYS A 42 17.21 -16.76 3.12
CA LYS A 42 17.38 -17.70 2.00
C LYS A 42 16.74 -17.29 0.66
N THR A 43 16.14 -16.10 0.57
CA THR A 43 15.67 -15.52 -0.69
C THR A 43 16.80 -15.48 -1.73
N LYS A 44 16.48 -15.86 -2.97
CA LYS A 44 17.36 -15.74 -4.13
C LYS A 44 17.25 -14.32 -4.65
N TYR A 45 18.39 -13.67 -4.86
CA TYR A 45 18.42 -12.28 -5.28
C TYR A 45 19.60 -12.01 -6.21
N TRP A 46 19.51 -10.92 -6.95
CA TRP A 46 20.48 -10.46 -7.92
C TRP A 46 21.01 -9.09 -7.49
N SER A 47 22.33 -8.91 -7.52
CA SER A 47 22.97 -7.62 -7.24
C SER A 47 24.24 -7.45 -8.04
N VAL A 48 24.57 -6.21 -8.44
CA VAL A 48 25.86 -5.90 -9.06
C VAL A 48 26.98 -6.08 -8.04
N GLU A 49 26.83 -5.41 -6.89
CA GLU A 49 27.77 -5.53 -5.77
C GLU A 49 27.67 -6.89 -5.09
N LYS A 50 28.80 -7.42 -4.64
CA LYS A 50 28.84 -8.67 -3.87
C LYS A 50 28.27 -8.43 -2.48
N ARG A 51 27.08 -8.98 -2.22
CA ARG A 51 26.36 -8.85 -0.95
C ARG A 51 26.20 -10.21 -0.26
N THR A 52 25.89 -10.20 1.04
CA THR A 52 25.60 -11.42 1.81
C THR A 52 24.13 -11.55 2.22
N THR A 53 23.38 -10.47 2.12
CA THR A 53 21.97 -10.35 2.45
C THR A 53 21.23 -9.71 1.28
N CYS A 54 19.96 -10.09 1.08
CA CYS A 54 19.09 -9.46 0.09
C CYS A 54 18.69 -8.03 0.51
N GLY A 55 17.85 -7.38 -0.28
CA GLY A 55 17.38 -6.02 -0.04
C GLY A 55 16.35 -5.84 1.09
N GLU A 56 15.91 -6.89 1.76
CA GLU A 56 14.89 -6.78 2.82
C GLU A 56 15.40 -5.97 4.03
N PRO A 57 14.63 -5.00 4.56
CA PRO A 57 15.04 -4.24 5.74
C PRO A 57 15.30 -5.13 6.97
N GLU A 58 14.59 -6.24 7.13
CA GLU A 58 14.72 -7.21 8.23
C GLU A 58 16.01 -8.03 8.11
N CYS A 59 16.43 -8.30 6.87
CA CYS A 59 17.72 -8.94 6.59
C CYS A 59 18.89 -7.98 6.77
N ASN A 60 18.64 -6.68 6.82
CA ASN A 60 19.65 -5.65 7.02
C ASN A 60 19.44 -4.92 8.35
N ASP A 61 20.13 -3.81 8.52
CA ASP A 61 19.93 -2.89 9.65
C ASP A 61 18.77 -1.92 9.41
N GLY A 62 17.78 -2.33 8.61
CA GLY A 62 16.65 -1.51 8.19
C GLY A 62 16.96 -0.65 6.97
N TYR A 63 16.27 0.49 6.82
CA TYR A 63 16.48 1.41 5.71
C TYR A 63 17.83 2.13 5.82
N SER A 64 18.66 2.05 4.78
CA SER A 64 19.99 2.69 4.76
C SER A 64 20.03 4.00 3.98
N PHE A 65 18.94 4.41 3.32
CA PHE A 65 18.89 5.65 2.52
C PHE A 65 18.58 6.92 3.34
N ILE A 66 18.22 6.79 4.61
CA ILE A 66 17.84 7.94 5.46
C ILE A 66 19.09 8.80 5.75
N ASN A 67 19.06 10.07 5.31
CA ASN A 67 20.22 10.98 5.20
C ASN A 67 21.35 10.48 4.28
N ASN A 68 21.14 9.41 3.54
CA ASN A 68 22.14 8.80 2.67
C ASN A 68 21.48 8.32 1.36
N SER A 69 20.85 9.26 0.65
CA SER A 69 20.20 8.97 -0.62
C SER A 69 21.18 8.30 -1.59
N PRO A 70 20.78 7.23 -2.31
CA PRO A 70 21.63 6.57 -3.30
C PRO A 70 21.91 7.44 -4.54
N THR A 71 21.26 8.60 -4.65
CA THR A 71 21.43 9.50 -5.79
C THR A 71 21.40 10.98 -5.37
N LYS A 72 22.05 11.80 -6.19
CA LYS A 72 21.99 13.27 -6.10
C LYS A 72 20.71 13.83 -6.76
N SER A 73 20.11 13.09 -7.69
CA SER A 73 18.86 13.47 -8.33
C SER A 73 17.73 13.42 -7.30
N LYS A 74 16.90 14.47 -7.25
CA LYS A 74 15.72 14.51 -6.38
C LYS A 74 14.47 14.41 -7.25
N LEU A 75 13.53 13.57 -6.85
CA LEU A 75 12.20 13.51 -7.45
C LEU A 75 11.20 14.09 -6.45
N SER A 76 10.31 14.97 -6.91
CA SER A 76 9.07 15.25 -6.19
C SER A 76 7.99 14.26 -6.59
N TYR A 77 6.97 14.11 -5.75
CA TYR A 77 5.87 13.18 -5.97
C TYR A 77 5.19 13.36 -7.35
N ILE A 78 4.85 14.60 -7.73
CA ILE A 78 4.19 14.91 -9.01
C ILE A 78 5.16 14.73 -10.20
N GLU A 79 6.44 15.04 -10.02
CA GLU A 79 7.44 14.86 -11.09
C GLU A 79 7.73 13.39 -11.38
N THR A 80 7.64 12.50 -10.38
CA THR A 80 7.85 11.06 -10.57
C THR A 80 6.98 10.52 -11.70
N TRP A 81 5.65 10.73 -11.66
CA TRP A 81 4.77 10.28 -12.74
C TRP A 81 5.07 10.94 -14.08
N LYS A 82 5.34 12.26 -14.09
CA LYS A 82 5.64 12.99 -15.32
C LYS A 82 6.90 12.46 -16.01
N LYS A 83 7.96 12.18 -15.25
CA LYS A 83 9.21 11.62 -15.78
C LYS A 83 9.03 10.16 -16.17
N TYR A 84 8.35 9.36 -15.35
CA TYR A 84 8.07 7.95 -15.63
C TYR A 84 7.27 7.78 -16.92
N SER A 85 6.11 8.43 -17.02
CA SER A 85 5.26 8.34 -18.22
C SER A 85 5.98 8.83 -19.49
N LYS A 86 6.77 9.91 -19.41
CA LYS A 86 7.58 10.39 -20.54
C LYS A 86 8.67 9.40 -20.93
N HIS A 87 9.33 8.78 -19.95
CA HIS A 87 10.37 7.77 -20.18
C HIS A 87 9.77 6.55 -20.89
N MET A 88 8.72 5.98 -20.31
CA MET A 88 8.05 4.79 -20.85
C MET A 88 7.42 5.05 -22.22
N LYS A 89 6.91 6.26 -22.49
CA LYS A 89 6.40 6.63 -23.82
C LYS A 89 7.46 6.52 -24.92
N LYS A 90 8.73 6.85 -24.62
CA LYS A 90 9.83 6.69 -25.58
C LYS A 90 10.15 5.22 -25.88
N LEU A 91 9.79 4.32 -24.97
CA LEU A 91 9.98 2.86 -25.08
C LEU A 91 8.76 2.15 -25.72
N GLY A 92 7.79 2.92 -26.23
CA GLY A 92 6.61 2.41 -26.92
C GLY A 92 5.37 2.19 -26.04
N TYR A 93 5.41 2.54 -24.75
CA TYR A 93 4.23 2.43 -23.88
C TYR A 93 3.27 3.59 -24.06
N THR A 94 1.98 3.31 -23.99
CA THR A 94 0.94 4.35 -24.01
C THR A 94 0.54 4.73 -22.59
N PRO A 95 0.77 5.99 -22.14
CA PRO A 95 0.23 6.46 -20.88
C PRO A 95 -1.29 6.60 -20.94
N ILE A 96 -2.00 5.88 -20.07
CA ILE A 96 -3.46 5.95 -19.98
C ILE A 96 -3.90 6.74 -18.72
N LYS A 97 -5.16 7.14 -18.70
CA LYS A 97 -5.77 7.72 -17.50
C LYS A 97 -6.00 6.63 -16.45
N ARG A 98 -6.00 7.04 -15.17
CA ARG A 98 -6.40 6.14 -14.08
C ARG A 98 -7.84 5.68 -14.23
N TYR A 99 -8.14 4.53 -13.64
CA TYR A 99 -9.50 4.08 -13.39
C TYR A 99 -10.01 4.65 -12.04
N PRO A 100 -11.33 4.65 -11.82
CA PRO A 100 -11.90 4.91 -10.50
C PRO A 100 -11.33 3.96 -9.44
N VAL A 101 -11.14 4.44 -8.22
CA VAL A 101 -10.74 3.59 -7.08
C VAL A 101 -11.86 2.66 -6.64
N VAL A 102 -13.10 2.96 -7.02
CA VAL A 102 -14.26 2.08 -6.86
C VAL A 102 -14.28 1.11 -8.03
N ALA A 103 -14.18 -0.19 -7.75
CA ALA A 103 -14.01 -1.23 -8.76
C ALA A 103 -15.35 -1.59 -9.44
N ARG A 104 -15.88 -0.67 -10.28
CA ARG A 104 -17.22 -0.80 -10.88
C ARG A 104 -17.38 -1.89 -11.96
N TRP A 105 -16.27 -2.40 -12.47
CA TRP A 105 -16.23 -3.37 -13.57
C TRP A 105 -16.08 -4.82 -13.11
N ARG A 106 -16.12 -5.07 -11.80
CA ARG A 106 -15.95 -6.38 -11.16
C ARG A 106 -16.77 -6.42 -9.87
N ASP A 107 -17.10 -7.60 -9.40
CA ASP A 107 -17.99 -7.83 -8.24
C ASP A 107 -17.30 -8.56 -7.07
N ASP A 108 -16.07 -9.04 -7.27
CA ASP A 108 -15.28 -9.77 -6.27
C ASP A 108 -14.47 -8.85 -5.34
N THR A 109 -14.48 -7.54 -5.56
CA THR A 109 -13.84 -6.55 -4.68
C THR A 109 -14.47 -5.16 -4.81
N TRP A 110 -14.54 -4.40 -3.71
CA TRP A 110 -15.11 -3.05 -3.71
C TRP A 110 -14.19 -1.99 -4.30
N PHE A 111 -12.88 -2.13 -4.10
CA PHE A 111 -11.90 -1.10 -4.42
C PHE A 111 -10.75 -1.65 -5.26
N THR A 112 -10.18 -0.79 -6.10
CA THR A 112 -8.94 -1.10 -6.83
C THR A 112 -7.78 -1.14 -5.84
N GLN A 113 -7.10 -2.28 -5.73
CA GLN A 113 -5.98 -2.50 -4.78
C GLN A 113 -4.60 -2.59 -5.46
N ALA A 114 -4.58 -2.71 -6.78
CA ALA A 114 -3.40 -2.71 -7.64
C ALA A 114 -3.75 -2.19 -9.04
N SER A 115 -2.79 -1.72 -9.83
CA SER A 115 -3.06 -1.27 -11.20
C SER A 115 -3.61 -2.39 -12.10
N ILE A 116 -3.17 -3.63 -11.92
CA ILE A 116 -3.70 -4.78 -12.68
C ILE A 116 -5.18 -5.04 -12.44
N TYR A 117 -5.74 -4.60 -11.30
CA TYR A 117 -7.16 -4.80 -11.00
C TYR A 117 -8.06 -4.07 -12.00
N CYS A 118 -7.56 -3.01 -12.66
CA CYS A 118 -8.25 -2.28 -13.72
C CYS A 118 -8.53 -3.12 -14.98
N PHE A 119 -7.80 -4.23 -15.13
CA PHE A 119 -7.86 -5.09 -16.31
C PHE A 119 -8.39 -6.49 -15.99
N GLN A 120 -8.51 -6.82 -14.71
CA GLN A 120 -9.13 -8.06 -14.25
C GLN A 120 -10.67 -7.93 -14.16
N PRO A 121 -11.40 -9.03 -14.43
CA PRO A 121 -10.91 -10.30 -14.99
C PRO A 121 -10.84 -10.29 -16.53
N TYR A 122 -11.58 -9.41 -17.19
CA TYR A 122 -11.94 -9.56 -18.60
C TYR A 122 -10.81 -9.33 -19.61
N VAL A 123 -9.88 -8.42 -19.34
CA VAL A 123 -8.71 -8.24 -20.21
C VAL A 123 -7.72 -9.37 -19.99
N VAL A 124 -7.55 -9.78 -18.72
CA VAL A 124 -6.68 -10.89 -18.33
C VAL A 124 -7.13 -12.22 -18.92
N SER A 125 -8.45 -12.45 -19.05
CA SER A 125 -9.01 -13.63 -19.70
C SER A 125 -9.02 -13.54 -21.24
N GLY A 126 -8.69 -12.39 -21.83
CA GLY A 126 -8.73 -12.16 -23.27
C GLY A 126 -10.12 -11.85 -23.85
N GLN A 127 -11.16 -11.76 -23.00
CA GLN A 127 -12.53 -11.44 -23.43
C GLN A 127 -12.67 -9.98 -23.88
N VAL A 128 -11.85 -9.07 -23.34
CA VAL A 128 -11.86 -7.64 -23.66
C VAL A 128 -10.45 -7.19 -24.03
N LYS A 129 -10.30 -6.38 -25.08
CA LYS A 129 -9.01 -5.79 -25.44
C LYS A 129 -8.59 -4.72 -24.43
N PRO A 130 -7.28 -4.62 -24.09
CA PRO A 130 -6.81 -3.52 -23.25
C PRO A 130 -6.99 -2.17 -23.96
N PRO A 131 -7.10 -1.05 -23.23
CA PRO A 131 -7.28 0.28 -23.83
C PRO A 131 -6.06 0.76 -24.64
N ALA A 132 -4.89 0.18 -24.40
CA ALA A 132 -3.69 0.30 -25.22
C ALA A 132 -2.77 -0.90 -24.93
N ASN A 133 -1.81 -1.21 -25.79
CA ASN A 133 -0.87 -2.30 -25.54
C ASN A 133 0.49 -2.00 -26.22
N PRO A 134 1.60 -1.95 -25.49
CA PRO A 134 1.67 -1.95 -24.02
C PRO A 134 1.26 -0.58 -23.44
N LEU A 135 0.95 -0.54 -22.14
CA LEU A 135 0.45 0.67 -21.47
C LEU A 135 1.17 0.96 -20.15
N VAL A 136 1.09 2.21 -19.71
CA VAL A 136 1.50 2.64 -18.37
C VAL A 136 0.45 3.52 -17.72
N MET A 137 0.36 3.50 -16.39
CA MET A 137 -0.57 4.34 -15.63
C MET A 137 -0.01 4.70 -14.25
N SER A 138 -0.59 5.72 -13.60
CA SER A 138 -0.45 5.92 -12.15
C SER A 138 -1.81 5.74 -11.49
N GLN A 139 -2.04 4.54 -10.95
CA GLN A 139 -3.33 4.12 -10.40
C GLN A 139 -3.36 4.30 -8.87
N PRO A 140 -4.17 5.24 -8.33
CA PRO A 140 -4.48 5.25 -6.91
C PRO A 140 -5.17 3.93 -6.53
N SER A 141 -4.70 3.30 -5.47
CA SER A 141 -5.10 1.98 -5.02
C SER A 141 -5.29 1.97 -3.52
N LEU A 142 -6.42 1.44 -3.07
CA LEU A 142 -6.88 1.54 -1.69
C LEU A 142 -6.59 0.23 -0.97
N ARG A 143 -5.88 0.30 0.15
CA ARG A 143 -5.53 -0.85 0.99
C ARG A 143 -5.91 -0.58 2.44
N PHE A 144 -6.85 -1.36 2.93
CA PHE A 144 -7.39 -1.24 4.29
C PHE A 144 -6.78 -2.27 5.26
N ASN A 145 -6.02 -3.24 4.75
CA ASN A 145 -5.24 -4.17 5.54
C ASN A 145 -3.98 -3.53 6.15
N ASP A 146 -3.51 -2.40 5.58
CA ASP A 146 -2.27 -1.72 6.00
C ASP A 146 -2.52 -0.55 6.99
N ILE A 147 -3.77 -0.27 7.38
CA ILE A 147 -4.14 0.97 8.11
C ILE A 147 -3.38 1.09 9.43
N ASP A 148 -3.17 -0.03 10.13
CA ASP A 148 -2.46 -0.03 11.41
C ASP A 148 -0.96 0.29 11.28
N ASN A 149 -0.38 0.12 10.08
CA ASN A 149 1.01 0.46 9.78
C ASN A 149 1.21 1.91 9.31
N VAL A 150 0.13 2.62 8.95
CA VAL A 150 0.16 3.99 8.43
C VAL A 150 0.68 4.96 9.48
N GLY A 151 1.65 5.80 9.10
CA GLY A 151 2.30 6.78 9.97
C GLY A 151 3.47 6.22 10.79
N ILE A 152 3.51 4.90 11.04
CA ILE A 152 4.52 4.26 11.90
C ILE A 152 5.74 3.80 11.09
N THR A 153 5.51 3.00 10.07
CA THR A 153 6.56 2.32 9.27
C THR A 153 7.18 3.22 8.20
N GLY A 154 6.61 4.41 7.99
CA GLY A 154 7.00 5.40 6.97
C GLY A 154 6.66 5.03 5.52
N ARG A 155 6.45 3.75 5.21
CA ARG A 155 6.25 3.24 3.84
C ARG A 155 4.79 2.91 3.48
N HIS A 156 3.92 2.75 4.47
CA HIS A 156 2.53 2.32 4.27
C HIS A 156 1.56 3.51 4.14
N TYR A 157 0.54 3.33 3.31
CA TYR A 157 -0.47 4.32 2.96
C TYR A 157 -1.81 3.60 2.77
N SER A 158 -2.93 4.19 3.19
CA SER A 158 -4.25 3.64 2.87
C SER A 158 -4.64 3.90 1.42
N THR A 159 -4.09 4.95 0.79
CA THR A 159 -4.10 5.12 -0.67
C THR A 159 -2.67 5.18 -1.20
N HIS A 160 -2.27 4.14 -1.91
CA HIS A 160 -0.98 4.01 -2.57
C HIS A 160 -1.12 4.21 -4.08
N PHE A 161 -0.10 4.70 -4.76
CA PHE A 161 -0.18 5.04 -6.18
C PHE A 161 0.76 4.15 -6.99
N HIS A 162 0.18 3.17 -7.67
CA HIS A 162 0.92 2.23 -8.49
C HIS A 162 1.26 2.85 -9.84
N LEU A 163 2.54 3.09 -10.07
CA LEU A 163 3.11 3.19 -11.40
C LEU A 163 3.02 1.81 -12.06
N GLY A 164 2.00 1.63 -12.89
CA GLY A 164 1.74 0.40 -13.62
C GLY A 164 2.48 0.37 -14.95
N GLN A 165 3.12 -0.75 -15.28
CA GLN A 165 3.60 -1.10 -16.62
C GLN A 165 2.96 -2.44 -17.00
N HIS A 166 2.15 -2.43 -18.05
CA HIS A 166 1.34 -3.57 -18.44
C HIS A 166 1.47 -3.90 -19.93
N ALA A 167 1.46 -5.18 -20.23
CA ALA A 167 1.38 -5.74 -21.57
C ALA A 167 0.50 -6.99 -21.52
N PHE A 168 -0.33 -7.18 -22.54
CA PHE A 168 -1.30 -8.28 -22.65
C PHE A 168 -1.15 -8.90 -24.03
N VAL A 169 -0.33 -9.94 -24.17
CA VAL A 169 0.07 -10.45 -25.49
C VAL A 169 0.01 -11.96 -25.55
N SER A 170 0.06 -12.52 -26.76
CA SER A 170 0.12 -13.97 -26.94
C SER A 170 1.39 -14.55 -26.30
N LYS A 171 1.46 -15.88 -26.16
CA LYS A 171 2.65 -16.53 -25.59
C LYS A 171 3.89 -16.32 -26.47
N GLU A 172 3.70 -16.21 -27.78
CA GLU A 172 4.74 -16.02 -28.79
C GLU A 172 5.28 -14.58 -28.81
N GLU A 173 4.42 -13.59 -28.55
CA GLU A 173 4.78 -12.16 -28.52
C GLU A 173 5.33 -11.70 -27.16
N TYR A 174 5.33 -12.57 -26.15
CA TYR A 174 5.67 -12.20 -24.77
C TYR A 174 7.18 -12.07 -24.54
N ASP A 175 7.64 -10.84 -24.30
CA ASP A 175 9.07 -10.52 -24.19
C ASP A 175 9.45 -10.06 -22.78
N GLN A 176 9.75 -11.02 -21.90
CA GLN A 176 10.17 -10.74 -20.51
C GLN A 176 11.46 -9.92 -20.45
N GLU A 177 12.39 -10.15 -21.38
CA GLU A 177 13.69 -9.49 -21.39
C GLU A 177 13.56 -7.99 -21.69
N LYS A 178 12.76 -7.65 -22.70
CA LYS A 178 12.42 -6.25 -22.98
C LYS A 178 11.73 -5.59 -21.80
N TYR A 179 10.75 -6.26 -21.18
CA TYR A 179 9.99 -5.66 -20.07
C TYR A 179 10.86 -5.36 -18.85
N LEU A 180 11.81 -6.25 -18.52
CA LEU A 180 12.77 -6.00 -17.45
C LEU A 180 13.77 -4.90 -17.85
N SER A 181 14.29 -4.93 -19.08
CA SER A 181 15.21 -3.91 -19.58
C SER A 181 14.59 -2.50 -19.53
N ASP A 182 13.31 -2.38 -19.90
CA ASP A 182 12.58 -1.12 -19.87
C ASP A 182 12.43 -0.57 -18.44
N ILE A 183 12.08 -1.40 -17.45
CA ILE A 183 11.97 -0.92 -16.06
C ILE A 183 13.34 -0.62 -15.44
N ILE A 184 14.39 -1.37 -15.79
CA ILE A 184 15.76 -1.07 -15.37
C ILE A 184 16.21 0.28 -15.95
N SER A 185 15.89 0.57 -17.21
CA SER A 185 16.20 1.87 -17.82
C SER A 185 15.48 3.01 -17.10
N TRP A 186 14.24 2.80 -16.61
CA TRP A 186 13.58 3.78 -15.76
C TRP A 186 14.35 3.99 -14.45
N ILE A 187 14.75 2.92 -13.76
CA ILE A 187 15.48 3.01 -12.49
C ILE A 187 16.81 3.77 -12.68
N LYS A 188 17.61 3.37 -13.67
CA LYS A 188 18.93 3.93 -13.96
C LYS A 188 18.86 5.32 -14.57
N ASP A 189 18.05 5.51 -15.61
CA ASP A 189 18.10 6.73 -16.43
C ASP A 189 17.03 7.74 -16.07
N GLY A 190 15.84 7.27 -15.67
CA GLY A 190 14.71 8.12 -15.30
C GLY A 190 14.78 8.58 -13.84
N ALA A 191 14.88 7.63 -12.90
CA ALA A 191 15.01 7.89 -11.48
C ALA A 191 16.45 8.20 -11.04
N LYS A 192 17.44 7.92 -11.89
CA LYS A 192 18.87 8.18 -11.64
C LYS A 192 19.40 7.43 -10.41
N ILE A 193 18.90 6.22 -10.18
CA ILE A 193 19.36 5.34 -9.10
C ILE A 193 20.49 4.45 -9.67
N PRO A 194 21.69 4.45 -9.06
CA PRO A 194 22.79 3.58 -9.48
C PRO A 194 22.40 2.10 -9.35
N LEU A 195 22.79 1.26 -10.32
CA LEU A 195 22.41 -0.16 -10.33
C LEU A 195 23.12 -0.94 -9.22
N GLU A 196 24.25 -0.45 -8.74
CA GLU A 196 25.02 -0.95 -7.59
C GLU A 196 24.19 -0.93 -6.30
N GLU A 197 23.24 0.00 -6.21
CA GLU A 197 22.31 0.17 -5.09
C GLU A 197 20.99 -0.60 -5.27
N VAL A 198 20.83 -1.32 -6.38
CA VAL A 198 19.60 -2.07 -6.70
C VAL A 198 19.81 -3.56 -6.49
N GLN A 199 18.80 -4.24 -5.95
CA GLN A 199 18.74 -5.69 -5.83
C GLN A 199 17.40 -6.21 -6.36
N PHE A 200 17.41 -7.26 -7.17
CA PHE A 200 16.18 -7.94 -7.63
C PHE A 200 15.99 -9.25 -6.86
N HIS A 201 14.85 -9.46 -6.22
CA HIS A 201 14.52 -10.68 -5.50
C HIS A 201 13.60 -11.53 -6.37
N GLU A 202 13.89 -12.83 -6.42
CA GLU A 202 13.03 -13.80 -7.08
C GLU A 202 11.89 -14.22 -6.14
N ASP A 203 10.65 -13.97 -6.55
CA ASP A 203 9.46 -14.37 -5.81
C ASP A 203 8.35 -14.95 -6.71
N GLN A 204 7.31 -15.48 -6.09
CA GLN A 204 6.11 -15.98 -6.73
C GLN A 204 4.94 -15.13 -6.28
N TRP A 205 4.32 -14.44 -7.22
CA TRP A 205 3.17 -13.59 -6.95
C TRP A 205 1.87 -14.32 -7.23
N GLY A 206 0.84 -14.03 -6.43
CA GLY A 206 -0.51 -14.49 -6.73
C GLY A 206 -1.57 -13.64 -6.04
N GLY A 207 -2.64 -13.33 -6.76
CA GLY A 207 -3.68 -12.39 -6.37
C GLY A 207 -4.73 -12.23 -7.48
N GLY A 208 -5.96 -11.83 -7.11
CA GLY A 208 -7.06 -11.63 -8.07
C GLY A 208 -7.34 -12.84 -8.97
N GLY A 209 -7.16 -14.07 -8.46
CA GLY A 209 -7.36 -15.32 -9.21
C GLY A 209 -6.20 -15.74 -10.13
N ASN A 210 -5.06 -15.04 -10.11
CA ASN A 210 -3.93 -15.29 -11.00
C ASN A 210 -2.63 -15.60 -10.23
N LEU A 211 -1.67 -16.23 -10.90
CA LEU A 211 -0.37 -16.64 -10.37
C LEU A 211 0.74 -16.41 -11.41
N GLY A 212 1.93 -16.05 -10.96
CA GLY A 212 3.09 -15.82 -11.81
C GLY A 212 4.40 -15.79 -11.03
N THR A 213 5.51 -15.77 -11.75
CA THR A 213 6.82 -15.44 -11.16
C THR A 213 7.00 -13.94 -11.11
N SER A 214 7.85 -13.45 -10.22
CA SER A 214 8.04 -12.02 -10.07
C SER A 214 9.45 -11.64 -9.65
N LEU A 215 9.85 -10.43 -10.04
CA LEU A 215 11.09 -9.78 -9.63
C LEU A 215 10.77 -8.53 -8.84
N GLU A 216 10.94 -8.59 -7.53
CA GLU A 216 10.82 -7.44 -6.63
C GLU A 216 12.14 -6.70 -6.60
N TYR A 217 12.14 -5.40 -6.85
CA TYR A 217 13.37 -4.62 -6.91
C TYR A 217 13.46 -3.64 -5.76
N PHE A 218 14.58 -3.72 -5.04
CA PHE A 218 14.86 -2.99 -3.82
C PHE A 218 16.03 -2.04 -4.02
N SER A 219 16.03 -0.95 -3.26
CA SER A 219 17.19 -0.09 -3.10
C SER A 219 17.32 0.35 -1.64
N ASN A 220 18.49 0.15 -1.03
CA ASN A 220 18.81 0.59 0.33
C ASN A 220 17.77 0.21 1.41
N GLY A 221 17.20 -1.00 1.32
CA GLY A 221 16.19 -1.50 2.27
C GLY A 221 14.74 -1.14 1.93
N LEU A 222 14.50 -0.46 0.82
CA LEU A 222 13.17 -0.09 0.34
C LEU A 222 12.87 -0.83 -0.96
N GLU A 223 11.86 -1.71 -0.95
CA GLU A 223 11.26 -2.24 -2.17
C GLU A 223 10.72 -1.05 -2.98
N LEU A 224 11.01 -0.93 -4.27
CA LEU A 224 10.51 0.15 -5.13
C LEU A 224 9.35 -0.32 -6.00
N GLY A 225 9.32 -1.59 -6.36
CA GLY A 225 8.20 -2.20 -7.06
C GLY A 225 8.42 -3.68 -7.30
N ASN A 226 7.42 -4.29 -7.90
CA ASN A 226 7.38 -5.71 -8.20
C ASN A 226 6.97 -5.89 -9.67
N GLN A 227 7.81 -6.58 -10.44
CA GLN A 227 7.54 -6.94 -11.83
C GLN A 227 7.08 -8.39 -11.91
N VAL A 228 5.78 -8.59 -12.07
CA VAL A 228 5.11 -9.88 -12.11
C VAL A 228 4.89 -10.32 -13.56
N TYR A 229 5.25 -11.57 -13.84
CA TYR A 229 5.02 -12.25 -15.10
C TYR A 229 3.87 -13.23 -14.91
N MET A 230 2.65 -12.73 -15.08
CA MET A 230 1.42 -13.51 -14.90
C MET A 230 1.25 -14.48 -16.08
N LYS A 231 1.30 -15.78 -15.79
CA LYS A 231 1.18 -16.85 -16.79
C LYS A 231 0.10 -17.87 -16.43
N TYR A 232 -0.45 -17.83 -15.21
CA TYR A 232 -1.33 -18.87 -14.71
C TYR A 232 -2.62 -18.30 -14.06
N LYS A 233 -3.75 -18.99 -14.27
CA LYS A 233 -5.01 -18.81 -13.55
C LYS A 233 -5.08 -19.84 -12.42
N ILE A 234 -5.43 -19.41 -11.21
CA ILE A 234 -5.64 -20.29 -10.06
C ILE A 234 -6.98 -21.01 -10.22
N THR A 235 -7.00 -22.30 -9.92
CA THR A 235 -8.19 -23.16 -9.94
C THR A 235 -8.31 -23.91 -8.60
N PRO A 236 -9.47 -24.51 -8.27
CA PRO A 236 -9.61 -25.33 -7.07
C PRO A 236 -8.57 -26.45 -6.98
N GLY A 237 -8.22 -27.06 -8.11
CA GLY A 237 -7.23 -28.15 -8.22
C GLY A 237 -5.78 -27.72 -8.43
N GLY A 238 -5.47 -26.42 -8.44
CA GLY A 238 -4.10 -25.92 -8.64
C GLY A 238 -4.04 -24.63 -9.44
N TYR A 239 -3.32 -24.65 -10.56
CA TYR A 239 -3.31 -23.56 -11.54
C TYR A 239 -3.18 -24.10 -12.96
N LYS A 240 -3.74 -23.38 -13.93
CA LYS A 240 -3.63 -23.66 -15.37
C LYS A 240 -3.04 -22.46 -16.10
N ASP A 241 -2.47 -22.67 -17.29
CA ASP A 241 -1.98 -21.58 -18.13
C ASP A 241 -3.09 -20.58 -18.45
N LEU A 242 -2.73 -19.30 -18.49
CA LEU A 242 -3.57 -18.26 -19.08
C LEU A 242 -3.53 -18.37 -20.62
N PRO A 243 -4.62 -17.95 -21.30
CA PRO A 243 -4.65 -17.91 -22.77
C PRO A 243 -3.65 -16.88 -23.34
N ILE A 244 -3.36 -15.82 -22.57
CA ILE A 244 -2.38 -14.78 -22.88
C ILE A 244 -1.37 -14.66 -21.74
N ASN A 245 -0.16 -14.21 -22.05
CA ASN A 245 0.81 -13.86 -21.02
C ASN A 245 0.72 -12.36 -20.73
N ILE A 246 0.87 -12.02 -19.45
CA ILE A 246 0.59 -10.67 -18.98
C ILE A 246 1.77 -10.16 -18.16
N LEU A 247 2.22 -8.96 -18.49
CA LEU A 247 3.13 -8.20 -17.64
C LEU A 247 2.29 -7.39 -16.65
N ASP A 248 2.54 -7.62 -15.36
CA ASP A 248 1.99 -6.83 -14.27
C ASP A 248 3.13 -6.29 -13.42
N MET A 249 3.59 -5.08 -13.75
CA MET A 249 4.54 -4.38 -12.90
C MET A 249 3.84 -3.27 -12.15
N GLY A 250 3.95 -3.30 -10.83
CA GLY A 250 3.47 -2.25 -9.94
C GLY A 250 4.62 -1.66 -9.14
N SER A 251 4.76 -0.33 -9.17
CA SER A 251 5.77 0.39 -8.39
C SER A 251 5.18 1.57 -7.62
N GLY A 252 5.62 1.77 -6.39
CA GLY A 252 5.07 2.82 -5.55
C GLY A 252 5.58 4.20 -5.91
N GLN A 253 4.70 5.07 -6.43
CA GLN A 253 5.06 6.45 -6.79
C GLN A 253 5.64 7.22 -5.59
N GLU A 254 5.15 6.95 -4.38
CA GLU A 254 5.60 7.54 -3.11
C GLU A 254 7.05 7.17 -2.75
N ARG A 255 7.52 6.01 -3.22
CA ARG A 255 8.81 5.44 -2.79
C ARG A 255 9.98 6.14 -3.46
N TYR A 256 9.82 6.62 -4.69
CA TYR A 256 10.85 7.39 -5.41
C TYR A 256 11.23 8.72 -4.76
N PRO A 257 10.30 9.66 -4.47
CA PRO A 257 10.66 10.90 -3.78
C PRO A 257 11.27 10.61 -2.40
N TRP A 258 10.79 9.56 -1.71
CA TRP A 258 11.33 9.17 -0.41
C TRP A 258 12.78 8.69 -0.49
N LEU A 259 13.06 7.70 -1.34
CA LEU A 259 14.40 7.18 -1.57
C LEU A 259 15.36 8.28 -2.01
N THR A 260 14.98 9.00 -3.08
CA THR A 260 15.86 10.00 -3.72
C THR A 260 16.09 11.22 -2.84
N SER A 261 15.19 11.55 -1.91
CA SER A 261 15.41 12.64 -0.95
C SER A 261 16.33 12.22 0.21
N GLY A 262 16.17 11.00 0.73
CA GLY A 262 16.75 10.57 1.99
C GLY A 262 16.06 11.18 3.22
N ASN A 263 14.87 11.79 3.09
CA ASN A 263 14.13 12.35 4.23
C ASN A 263 13.62 11.21 5.13
N PRO A 264 13.73 11.29 6.47
CA PRO A 264 13.10 10.32 7.37
C PRO A 264 11.58 10.21 7.21
N ILE A 265 10.89 11.24 6.75
CA ILE A 265 9.42 11.25 6.75
C ILE A 265 8.91 11.31 5.30
N SER A 266 8.42 10.17 4.80
CA SER A 266 7.86 10.06 3.45
C SER A 266 6.66 11.00 3.23
N TYR A 267 5.79 11.12 4.24
CA TYR A 267 4.57 11.94 4.18
C TYR A 267 4.84 13.45 3.98
N GLU A 268 5.98 13.97 4.46
CA GLU A 268 6.39 15.36 4.21
C GLU A 268 6.68 15.62 2.72
N LEU A 269 7.00 14.58 1.95
CA LEU A 269 7.34 14.67 0.53
C LEU A 269 6.13 14.41 -0.37
N THR A 270 5.25 13.51 0.05
CA THR A 270 4.09 13.05 -0.73
C THR A 270 2.85 13.91 -0.48
N MET A 271 2.78 14.59 0.68
CA MET A 271 1.66 15.46 1.08
C MET A 271 2.13 16.75 1.77
N PRO A 272 3.11 17.50 1.23
CA PRO A 272 3.81 18.58 1.94
C PRO A 272 2.85 19.63 2.53
N ASP A 273 1.89 20.11 1.73
CA ASP A 273 0.96 21.15 2.16
C ASP A 273 0.00 20.67 3.27
N SER A 274 -0.43 19.42 3.19
CA SER A 274 -1.30 18.79 4.18
C SER A 274 -0.60 18.60 5.51
N ILE A 275 0.64 18.06 5.48
CA ILE A 275 1.44 17.84 6.68
C ILE A 275 1.81 19.17 7.33
N ASN A 276 2.23 20.17 6.54
CA ASN A 276 2.53 21.50 7.06
C ASN A 276 1.32 22.17 7.70
N TYR A 277 0.12 22.00 7.14
CA TYR A 277 -1.11 22.49 7.74
C TYR A 277 -1.41 21.80 9.07
N LEU A 278 -1.34 20.48 9.13
CA LEU A 278 -1.64 19.72 10.35
C LEU A 278 -0.60 19.98 11.46
N TYR A 279 0.69 20.16 11.14
CA TYR A 279 1.69 20.60 12.11
C TYR A 279 1.37 21.97 12.72
N LYS A 280 0.81 22.90 11.92
CA LYS A 280 0.39 24.21 12.43
C LYS A 280 -0.85 24.11 13.32
N GLN A 281 -1.81 23.26 12.95
CA GLN A 281 -3.04 23.07 13.74
C GLN A 281 -2.81 22.32 15.06
N SER A 282 -1.85 21.39 15.08
CA SER A 282 -1.57 20.58 16.27
C SER A 282 -0.53 21.20 17.19
N GLY A 283 0.36 22.05 16.68
CA GLY A 283 1.57 22.46 17.39
C GLY A 283 2.61 21.33 17.55
N ILE A 284 2.31 20.13 17.05
CA ILE A 284 3.17 18.94 17.13
C ILE A 284 4.07 18.90 15.90
N LYS A 285 5.37 18.81 16.12
CA LYS A 285 6.37 18.63 15.05
C LYS A 285 7.32 17.50 15.41
N PRO A 286 7.78 16.72 14.42
CA PRO A 286 8.74 15.65 14.66
C PRO A 286 10.07 16.20 15.16
N LYS A 287 10.59 15.61 16.23
CA LYS A 287 11.99 15.80 16.63
C LYS A 287 12.89 15.10 15.61
N LYS A 288 13.29 15.85 14.57
CA LYS A 288 14.03 15.31 13.41
C LYS A 288 15.24 14.46 13.79
N SER A 289 15.97 14.81 14.85
CA SER A 289 17.12 14.02 15.33
C SER A 289 16.74 12.62 15.82
N LEU A 290 15.57 12.47 16.46
CA LEU A 290 15.04 11.18 16.88
C LEU A 290 14.48 10.40 15.69
N TRP A 291 13.69 11.06 14.84
CA TRP A 291 13.12 10.44 13.64
C TRP A 291 14.19 9.88 12.69
N LYS A 292 15.32 10.57 12.54
CA LYS A 292 16.48 10.07 11.76
C LYS A 292 17.06 8.77 12.30
N LYS A 293 16.95 8.50 13.61
CA LYS A 293 17.41 7.24 14.23
C LYS A 293 16.33 6.16 14.21
N PHE A 294 15.06 6.56 14.38
CA PHE A 294 13.92 5.65 14.44
C PHE A 294 13.55 5.08 13.07
N VAL A 295 13.38 5.93 12.06
CA VAL A 295 12.85 5.53 10.74
C VAL A 295 13.63 4.39 10.10
N PRO A 296 14.98 4.37 10.11
CA PRO A 296 15.74 3.22 9.62
C PRO A 296 15.21 1.88 10.15
N LEU A 297 14.79 1.82 11.41
CA LEU A 297 14.33 0.60 12.07
C LEU A 297 12.80 0.41 12.01
N SER A 298 12.06 1.42 11.56
CA SER A 298 10.59 1.43 11.60
C SER A 298 9.93 0.35 10.74
N GLY A 299 10.62 -0.15 9.71
CA GLY A 299 10.13 -1.26 8.88
C GLY A 299 9.87 -2.54 9.69
N LYS A 300 10.63 -2.75 10.77
CA LYS A 300 10.49 -3.92 11.67
C LYS A 300 9.22 -3.91 12.51
N LEU A 301 8.52 -2.78 12.55
CA LEU A 301 7.24 -2.61 13.25
C LEU A 301 6.04 -2.92 12.34
N ASN A 302 6.27 -3.48 11.15
CA ASN A 302 5.19 -3.95 10.29
C ASN A 302 4.38 -5.03 11.01
N ILE A 303 3.13 -4.71 11.31
CA ILE A 303 2.23 -5.55 12.11
C ILE A 303 1.96 -6.90 11.45
N ASP A 304 1.99 -6.96 10.12
CA ASP A 304 1.73 -8.17 9.35
C ASP A 304 2.90 -9.19 9.42
N GLU A 305 4.10 -8.71 9.77
CA GLU A 305 5.34 -9.49 9.73
C GLU A 305 5.97 -9.68 11.11
N VAL A 306 5.57 -8.88 12.11
CA VAL A 306 6.18 -8.89 13.44
C VAL A 306 5.48 -9.87 14.37
N ASP A 307 6.25 -10.80 14.93
CA ASP A 307 5.73 -11.78 15.89
C ASP A 307 5.29 -11.12 17.23
N ASP A 308 6.10 -10.20 17.73
CA ASP A 308 5.85 -9.47 18.98
C ASP A 308 6.24 -8.00 18.83
N ILE A 309 5.23 -7.16 18.61
CA ILE A 309 5.41 -5.73 18.38
C ILE A 309 5.93 -5.00 19.62
N GLU A 310 5.56 -5.40 20.83
CA GLU A 310 6.01 -4.74 22.06
C GLU A 310 7.48 -5.05 22.36
N LYS A 311 7.92 -6.27 22.08
CA LYS A 311 9.32 -6.65 22.12
C LYS A 311 10.11 -5.88 21.06
N THR A 312 9.59 -5.73 19.85
CA THR A 312 10.24 -4.96 18.78
C THR A 312 10.39 -3.49 19.16
N TRP A 313 9.35 -2.85 19.70
CA TRP A 313 9.45 -1.50 20.25
C TRP A 313 10.54 -1.39 21.31
N SER A 314 10.63 -2.36 22.22
CA SER A 314 11.64 -2.38 23.28
C SER A 314 13.06 -2.53 22.72
N ASN A 315 13.24 -3.34 21.67
CA ASN A 315 14.52 -3.54 21.01
C ASN A 315 14.97 -2.27 20.26
N ILE A 316 14.04 -1.63 19.53
CA ILE A 316 14.31 -0.39 18.81
C ILE A 316 14.69 0.71 19.79
N SER A 317 13.89 0.93 20.85
CA SER A 317 14.14 2.01 21.81
C SER A 317 15.52 1.87 22.46
N LYS A 318 15.87 0.66 22.92
CA LYS A 318 17.21 0.36 23.46
C LYS A 318 18.31 0.66 22.45
N ARG A 319 18.15 0.24 21.18
CA ARG A 319 19.14 0.44 20.12
C ARG A 319 19.41 1.91 19.82
N ILE A 320 18.41 2.79 19.95
CA ILE A 320 18.56 4.22 19.66
C ILE A 320 18.75 5.09 20.92
N GLY A 321 18.85 4.48 22.11
CA GLY A 321 19.14 5.16 23.37
C GLY A 321 17.95 5.87 24.01
N TYR A 322 16.74 5.30 23.90
CA TYR A 322 15.51 5.82 24.49
C TYR A 322 14.77 4.74 25.27
N THR A 323 13.96 5.14 26.26
CA THR A 323 12.95 4.24 26.82
C THR A 323 11.84 4.00 25.79
N LYS A 324 11.13 2.87 25.92
CA LYS A 324 9.98 2.56 25.07
C LYS A 324 8.90 3.64 25.15
N GLU A 325 8.69 4.18 26.34
CA GLU A 325 7.68 5.21 26.61
C GLU A 325 8.03 6.54 25.95
N GLU A 326 9.26 7.04 26.14
CA GLU A 326 9.73 8.27 25.46
C GLU A 326 9.61 8.17 23.94
N LEU A 327 10.01 7.02 23.39
CA LEU A 327 9.93 6.79 21.96
C LEU A 327 8.47 6.80 21.47
N LYS A 328 7.57 6.06 22.14
CA LYS A 328 6.15 6.03 21.77
C LYS A 328 5.47 7.39 21.92
N ASN A 329 5.82 8.15 22.96
CA ASN A 329 5.29 9.50 23.21
C ASN A 329 5.72 10.51 22.14
N GLU A 330 6.88 10.34 21.51
CA GLU A 330 7.29 11.12 20.34
C GLU A 330 6.60 10.63 19.05
N ILE A 331 6.62 9.32 18.80
CA ILE A 331 6.22 8.77 17.49
C ILE A 331 4.70 8.81 17.29
N TYR A 332 3.89 8.42 18.27
CA TYR A 332 2.45 8.26 18.05
C TYR A 332 1.69 9.57 17.72
N PRO A 333 1.93 10.70 18.41
CA PRO A 333 1.22 11.94 18.07
C PRO A 333 1.54 12.43 16.65
N VAL A 334 2.80 12.32 16.24
CA VAL A 334 3.25 12.66 14.89
C VAL A 334 2.71 11.66 13.86
N SER A 335 2.68 10.37 14.18
CA SER A 335 2.11 9.33 13.31
C SER A 335 0.61 9.53 13.09
N SER A 336 -0.11 10.04 14.09
CA SER A 336 -1.52 10.39 14.00
C SER A 336 -1.77 11.50 12.97
N ILE A 337 -0.87 12.48 12.88
CA ILE A 337 -0.92 13.53 11.85
C ILE A 337 -0.79 12.92 10.44
N TYR A 338 0.12 11.95 10.28
CA TYR A 338 0.29 11.25 9.00
C TYR A 338 -0.91 10.38 8.65
N GLY A 339 -1.46 9.66 9.63
CA GLY A 339 -2.70 8.89 9.48
C GLY A 339 -3.87 9.75 9.04
N ILE A 340 -4.11 10.90 9.70
CA ILE A 340 -5.17 11.84 9.31
C ILE A 340 -4.96 12.31 7.85
N ALA A 341 -3.76 12.75 7.48
CA ALA A 341 -3.50 13.21 6.12
C ALA A 341 -3.76 12.11 5.07
N ASP A 342 -3.25 10.91 5.33
CA ASP A 342 -3.40 9.75 4.45
C ASP A 342 -4.87 9.31 4.31
N HIS A 343 -5.59 9.18 5.42
CA HIS A 343 -6.99 8.76 5.42
C HIS A 343 -7.90 9.76 4.71
N PHE A 344 -7.67 11.08 4.89
CA PHE A 344 -8.42 12.08 4.13
C PHE A 344 -8.08 12.07 2.63
N ARG A 345 -6.87 11.66 2.24
CA ARG A 345 -6.55 11.41 0.82
C ARG A 345 -7.36 10.24 0.28
N THR A 346 -7.48 9.16 1.05
CA THR A 346 -8.33 8.01 0.68
C THR A 346 -9.80 8.40 0.53
N LEU A 347 -10.31 9.20 1.46
CA LEU A 347 -11.68 9.74 1.40
C LEU A 347 -11.88 10.67 0.20
N LEU A 348 -10.88 11.48 -0.16
CA LEU A 348 -10.92 12.36 -1.32
C LEU A 348 -11.10 11.57 -2.62
N PHE A 349 -10.28 10.54 -2.84
CA PHE A 349 -10.37 9.70 -4.05
C PHE A 349 -11.67 8.89 -4.09
N SER A 350 -11.96 8.14 -3.02
CA SER A 350 -13.15 7.29 -2.96
C SER A 350 -14.45 8.07 -3.12
N SER A 351 -14.58 9.23 -2.46
CA SER A 351 -15.77 10.07 -2.58
C SER A 351 -15.87 10.76 -3.94
N THR A 352 -14.73 11.17 -4.53
CA THR A 352 -14.70 11.70 -5.90
C THR A 352 -15.17 10.66 -6.91
N ASP A 353 -14.82 9.40 -6.68
CA ASP A 353 -15.18 8.27 -7.55
C ASP A 353 -16.54 7.64 -7.18
N GLY A 354 -17.30 8.28 -6.28
CA GLY A 354 -18.70 8.00 -6.00
C GLY A 354 -18.97 6.99 -4.89
N ALA A 355 -17.97 6.57 -4.11
CA ALA A 355 -18.21 5.78 -2.91
C ALA A 355 -18.63 6.64 -1.72
N LEU A 356 -19.42 6.06 -0.82
CA LEU A 356 -19.98 6.75 0.35
C LEU A 356 -19.62 5.96 1.62
N PRO A 357 -19.28 6.65 2.73
CA PRO A 357 -19.27 6.03 4.06
C PRO A 357 -20.62 5.36 4.38
N SER A 358 -20.58 4.11 4.83
CA SER A 358 -21.78 3.30 5.13
C SER A 358 -21.51 2.30 6.27
N ASN A 359 -22.48 1.44 6.57
CA ASN A 359 -22.37 0.42 7.63
C ASN A 359 -22.03 -0.97 7.05
N SER A 360 -21.81 -1.09 5.75
CA SER A 360 -21.65 -2.37 5.07
C SER A 360 -20.72 -2.26 3.86
N GLY A 361 -20.10 -3.38 3.49
CA GLY A 361 -19.23 -3.47 2.32
C GLY A 361 -18.09 -2.43 2.34
N GLY A 362 -17.68 -1.96 1.16
CA GLY A 362 -16.58 -1.00 1.04
C GLY A 362 -16.85 0.34 1.72
N GLY A 363 -18.12 0.75 1.83
CA GLY A 363 -18.49 1.98 2.54
C GLY A 363 -18.22 1.91 4.04
N TYR A 364 -18.21 0.70 4.63
CA TYR A 364 -17.78 0.51 6.01
C TYR A 364 -16.33 0.94 6.22
N ASN A 365 -15.42 0.54 5.32
CA ASN A 365 -14.01 0.89 5.41
C ASN A 365 -13.80 2.42 5.34
N LEU A 366 -14.56 3.11 4.48
CA LEU A 366 -14.53 4.58 4.39
C LEU A 366 -15.06 5.26 5.66
N ARG A 367 -16.16 4.75 6.22
CA ARG A 367 -16.66 5.18 7.53
C ARG A 367 -15.61 4.98 8.62
N SER A 368 -14.93 3.83 8.61
CA SER A 368 -13.90 3.47 9.59
C SER A 368 -12.74 4.46 9.59
N ILE A 369 -12.13 4.73 8.43
CA ILE A 369 -10.99 5.65 8.34
C ILE A 369 -11.37 7.11 8.64
N PHE A 370 -12.59 7.54 8.30
CA PHE A 370 -13.09 8.87 8.68
C PHE A 370 -13.15 8.99 10.20
N ARG A 371 -13.81 8.04 10.87
CA ARG A 371 -13.97 8.06 12.32
C ARG A 371 -12.64 7.92 13.06
N ARG A 372 -11.76 7.02 12.60
CA ARG A 372 -10.39 6.88 13.12
C ARG A 372 -9.65 8.22 13.02
N SER A 373 -9.75 8.94 11.90
CA SER A 373 -9.11 10.25 11.75
C SER A 373 -9.63 11.26 12.77
N MET A 374 -10.95 11.29 13.01
CA MET A 374 -11.54 12.19 14.00
C MET A 374 -11.17 11.78 15.44
N ASP A 375 -11.14 10.49 15.76
CA ASP A 375 -10.74 9.99 17.07
C ASP A 375 -9.24 10.25 17.35
N LEU A 376 -8.36 10.07 16.35
CA LEU A 376 -6.94 10.46 16.44
C LEU A 376 -6.80 11.98 16.69
N SER A 377 -7.63 12.78 16.04
CA SER A 377 -7.70 14.22 16.24
C SER A 377 -8.03 14.57 17.69
N ASN A 378 -9.09 13.95 18.23
CA ASN A 378 -9.55 14.17 19.61
C ASN A 378 -8.49 13.71 20.62
N LYS A 379 -7.92 12.51 20.43
CA LYS A 379 -6.90 11.91 21.30
C LYS A 379 -5.68 12.81 21.49
N HIS A 380 -5.27 13.50 20.42
CA HIS A 380 -4.07 14.33 20.41
C HIS A 380 -4.37 15.84 20.45
N GLY A 381 -5.63 16.25 20.66
CA GLY A 381 -6.02 17.66 20.72
C GLY A 381 -5.75 18.42 19.41
N ILE A 382 -5.77 17.73 18.27
CA ILE A 382 -5.56 18.35 16.95
C ILE A 382 -6.89 18.96 16.53
N ASN A 383 -6.94 20.27 16.35
CA ASN A 383 -8.15 20.94 15.85
C ASN A 383 -7.92 21.38 14.40
N PHE A 384 -8.41 20.62 13.42
CA PHE A 384 -8.22 20.92 12.01
C PHE A 384 -9.56 20.98 11.27
N ASP A 385 -9.65 21.90 10.31
CA ASP A 385 -10.70 21.88 9.29
C ASP A 385 -10.34 20.87 8.18
N TYR A 386 -11.12 19.79 8.07
CA TYR A 386 -10.93 18.77 7.05
C TYR A 386 -11.25 19.27 5.64
N LYS A 387 -12.13 20.26 5.48
CA LYS A 387 -12.41 20.85 4.17
C LYS A 387 -11.17 21.56 3.66
N LYS A 388 -10.50 22.32 4.53
CA LYS A 388 -9.21 22.94 4.20
C LYS A 388 -8.13 21.91 3.87
N LEU A 389 -8.06 20.82 4.62
CA LEU A 389 -7.13 19.72 4.34
C LEU A 389 -7.35 19.14 2.94
N LEU A 390 -8.60 18.85 2.56
CA LEU A 390 -8.97 18.32 1.24
C LEU A 390 -8.74 19.34 0.11
N GLU A 391 -8.91 20.63 0.37
CA GLU A 391 -8.51 21.68 -0.59
C GLU A 391 -7.01 21.65 -0.88
N LEU A 392 -6.18 21.56 0.16
CA LEU A 392 -4.73 21.49 0.00
C LEU A 392 -4.32 20.25 -0.79
N GLN A 393 -4.90 19.08 -0.46
CA GLN A 393 -4.63 17.84 -1.18
C GLN A 393 -5.06 17.90 -2.65
N SER A 394 -6.29 18.35 -2.93
CA SER A 394 -6.80 18.47 -4.30
C SER A 394 -6.02 19.48 -5.13
N ASN A 395 -5.53 20.57 -4.53
CA ASN A 395 -4.67 21.55 -5.20
C ASN A 395 -3.30 20.95 -5.53
N TYR A 396 -2.66 20.29 -4.57
CA TYR A 396 -1.35 19.65 -4.76
C TYR A 396 -1.39 18.56 -5.85
N LEU A 397 -2.46 17.76 -5.87
CA LEU A 397 -2.65 16.67 -6.82
C LEU A 397 -3.21 17.11 -8.18
N LYS A 398 -3.73 18.34 -8.31
CA LYS A 398 -4.36 18.87 -9.54
C LYS A 398 -3.55 18.64 -10.83
N PRO A 399 -2.21 18.74 -10.86
CA PRO A 399 -1.45 18.50 -12.09
C PRO A 399 -1.55 17.08 -12.65
N GLN A 400 -1.93 16.11 -11.80
CA GLN A 400 -2.05 14.70 -12.17
C GLN A 400 -3.50 14.21 -12.11
N TYR A 401 -4.30 14.72 -11.15
CA TYR A 401 -5.68 14.32 -10.89
C TYR A 401 -6.61 15.55 -10.78
N PRO A 402 -6.84 16.28 -11.88
CA PRO A 402 -7.63 17.50 -11.88
C PRO A 402 -9.10 17.29 -11.45
N GLU A 403 -9.63 16.09 -11.62
CA GLU A 403 -10.99 15.72 -11.24
C GLU A 403 -11.25 15.79 -9.73
N LEU A 404 -10.22 15.64 -8.88
CA LEU A 404 -10.37 15.78 -7.43
C LEU A 404 -10.81 17.19 -7.05
N LYS A 405 -10.21 18.20 -7.70
CA LYS A 405 -10.57 19.59 -7.45
C LYS A 405 -11.97 19.91 -7.99
N LYS A 406 -12.34 19.34 -9.14
CA LYS A 406 -13.66 19.54 -9.76
C LYS A 406 -14.80 19.00 -8.88
N ASN A 407 -14.59 17.86 -8.22
CA ASN A 407 -15.61 17.18 -7.42
C ASN A 407 -15.58 17.54 -5.93
N LEU A 408 -14.68 18.43 -5.50
CA LEU A 408 -14.44 18.72 -4.08
C LEU A 408 -15.70 19.16 -3.31
N LYS A 409 -16.61 19.92 -3.94
CA LYS A 409 -17.89 20.33 -3.32
C LYS A 409 -18.78 19.14 -2.98
N THR A 410 -18.80 18.11 -3.85
CA THR A 410 -19.56 16.87 -3.61
C THR A 410 -18.94 16.10 -2.46
N VAL A 411 -17.60 16.00 -2.43
CA VAL A 411 -16.87 15.37 -1.32
C VAL A 411 -17.20 16.02 0.03
N PHE A 412 -17.27 17.35 0.09
CA PHE A 412 -17.67 18.05 1.32
C PHE A 412 -19.05 17.63 1.82
N LYS A 413 -20.07 17.60 0.94
CA LYS A 413 -21.43 17.19 1.33
C LYS A 413 -21.47 15.75 1.87
N ILE A 414 -20.71 14.84 1.24
CA ILE A 414 -20.64 13.44 1.68
C ILE A 414 -20.06 13.34 3.09
N LEU A 415 -18.93 14.02 3.33
CA LEU A 415 -18.24 13.95 4.61
C LEU A 415 -18.93 14.73 5.72
N GLU A 416 -19.63 15.83 5.42
CA GLU A 416 -20.48 16.56 6.38
C GLU A 416 -21.60 15.66 6.96
N SER A 417 -22.22 14.84 6.11
CA SER A 417 -23.22 13.87 6.54
C SER A 417 -22.61 12.84 7.51
N GLU A 418 -21.41 12.30 7.22
CA GLU A 418 -20.74 11.37 8.14
C GLU A 418 -20.26 12.07 9.42
N GLU A 419 -19.75 13.29 9.33
CA GLU A 419 -19.35 14.10 10.49
C GLU A 419 -20.53 14.30 11.45
N THR A 420 -21.71 14.61 10.93
CA THR A 420 -22.93 14.79 11.72
C THR A 420 -23.31 13.49 12.44
N LYS A 421 -23.27 12.36 11.74
CA LYS A 421 -23.51 11.02 12.33
C LYS A 421 -22.50 10.68 13.41
N TYR A 422 -21.22 10.97 13.17
CA TYR A 422 -20.14 10.75 14.13
C TYR A 422 -20.30 11.59 15.39
N LYS A 423 -20.54 12.91 15.28
CA LYS A 423 -20.78 13.81 16.42
C LYS A 423 -21.95 13.35 17.29
N ASN A 424 -23.02 12.87 16.66
CA ASN A 424 -24.17 12.29 17.38
C ASN A 424 -23.81 10.98 18.09
N ASN A 425 -22.98 10.15 17.46
CA ASN A 425 -22.53 8.87 18.01
C ASN A 425 -21.61 9.04 19.23
N ILE A 426 -20.67 10.00 19.23
CA ILE A 426 -19.77 10.26 20.37
C ILE A 426 -20.54 10.46 21.69
N LYS A 427 -21.63 11.23 21.65
CA LYS A 427 -22.44 11.51 22.86
C LYS A 427 -22.98 10.23 23.49
N ASN A 428 -23.30 9.24 22.67
CA ASN A 428 -23.83 7.94 23.10
C ASN A 428 -22.71 6.99 23.54
N THR A 429 -21.59 6.95 22.81
CA THR A 429 -20.45 6.08 23.15
C THR A 429 -19.81 6.49 24.46
N LYS A 430 -19.69 7.79 24.77
CA LYS A 430 -19.18 8.27 26.06
C LYS A 430 -20.00 7.76 27.25
N LYS A 431 -21.33 7.78 27.15
CA LYS A 431 -22.23 7.24 28.19
C LYS A 431 -22.09 5.73 28.34
N LEU A 432 -21.88 5.02 27.23
CA LEU A 432 -21.69 3.57 27.23
C LEU A 432 -20.35 3.18 27.86
N LEU A 433 -19.26 3.85 27.48
CA LEU A 433 -17.90 3.59 27.98
C LEU A 433 -17.80 3.78 29.49
N ASN A 434 -18.47 4.79 30.06
CA ASN A 434 -18.51 4.99 31.51
C ASN A 434 -19.15 3.83 32.29
N LYS A 435 -19.96 2.99 31.62
CA LYS A 435 -20.62 1.83 32.23
C LYS A 435 -19.87 0.51 31.99
N ILE A 436 -18.91 0.50 31.06
CA ILE A 436 -18.18 -0.71 30.68
C ILE A 436 -17.04 -0.94 31.66
N VAL A 437 -16.88 -2.20 32.10
CA VAL A 437 -15.71 -2.64 32.86
C VAL A 437 -14.57 -2.93 31.87
N ILE A 438 -13.72 -1.94 31.64
CA ILE A 438 -12.69 -1.96 30.59
C ILE A 438 -11.75 -3.17 30.70
N GLU A 439 -11.34 -3.57 31.91
CA GLU A 439 -10.42 -4.69 32.15
C GLU A 439 -10.95 -6.04 31.65
N LYS A 440 -12.27 -6.17 31.44
CA LYS A 440 -12.91 -7.39 30.94
C LYS A 440 -13.10 -7.39 29.42
N LEU A 441 -12.70 -6.34 28.73
CA LEU A 441 -12.85 -6.26 27.28
C LEU A 441 -11.87 -7.18 26.57
N THR A 442 -12.41 -8.20 25.90
CA THR A 442 -11.66 -9.04 24.98
C THR A 442 -11.58 -8.39 23.59
N THR A 443 -10.62 -8.80 22.77
CA THR A 443 -10.52 -8.35 21.36
C THR A 443 -11.83 -8.52 20.59
N SER A 444 -12.48 -9.68 20.74
CA SER A 444 -13.77 -9.95 20.09
C SER A 444 -14.84 -8.94 20.54
N LYS A 445 -14.90 -8.62 21.84
CA LYS A 445 -15.85 -7.65 22.35
C LYS A 445 -15.55 -6.23 21.89
N MET A 446 -14.28 -5.85 21.79
CA MET A 446 -13.88 -4.54 21.25
C MET A 446 -14.30 -4.38 19.78
N ILE A 447 -14.09 -5.42 18.96
CA ILE A 447 -14.55 -5.44 17.55
C ILE A 447 -16.09 -5.35 17.48
N GLU A 448 -16.81 -6.09 18.33
CA GLU A 448 -18.27 -6.02 18.40
C GLU A 448 -18.76 -4.62 18.78
N LEU A 449 -18.12 -3.97 19.76
CA LEU A 449 -18.45 -2.61 20.18
C LEU A 449 -18.16 -1.59 19.08
N TYR A 450 -17.09 -1.78 18.31
CA TYR A 450 -16.78 -0.95 17.15
C TYR A 450 -17.87 -1.08 16.07
N ASP A 451 -18.19 -2.31 15.66
CA ASP A 451 -19.19 -2.59 14.63
C ASP A 451 -20.59 -2.10 15.04
N SER A 452 -21.03 -2.45 16.26
CA SER A 452 -22.41 -2.26 16.69
C SER A 452 -22.68 -0.91 17.33
N LYS A 453 -21.70 -0.32 18.01
CA LYS A 453 -21.86 0.93 18.79
C LYS A 453 -20.96 2.06 18.29
N GLY A 454 -19.99 1.79 17.42
CA GLY A 454 -19.04 2.79 16.93
C GLY A 454 -17.99 3.19 17.96
N VAL A 455 -17.73 2.34 18.95
CA VAL A 455 -16.72 2.59 19.99
C VAL A 455 -15.34 2.19 19.47
N SER A 456 -14.45 3.17 19.27
CA SER A 456 -13.11 2.94 18.73
C SER A 456 -12.07 2.56 19.78
N PRO A 457 -10.97 1.91 19.36
CA PRO A 457 -9.82 1.66 20.23
C PRO A 457 -9.30 2.91 20.93
N GLU A 458 -9.22 4.03 20.21
CA GLU A 458 -8.75 5.31 20.73
C GLU A 458 -9.65 5.81 21.86
N GLN A 459 -10.97 5.66 21.72
CA GLN A 459 -11.93 6.00 22.78
C GLN A 459 -11.79 5.08 24.00
N ILE A 460 -11.55 3.78 23.78
CA ILE A 460 -11.32 2.81 24.85
C ILE A 460 -10.03 3.14 25.63
N GLU A 461 -8.94 3.47 24.93
CA GLU A 461 -7.69 3.92 25.53
C GLU A 461 -7.86 5.20 26.37
N GLU A 462 -8.60 6.18 25.84
CA GLU A 462 -8.87 7.44 26.55
C GLU A 462 -9.61 7.17 27.86
N ILE A 463 -10.71 6.39 27.81
CA ILE A 463 -11.46 6.09 29.04
C ILE A 463 -10.63 5.25 30.02
N ALA A 464 -9.82 4.29 29.54
CA ALA A 464 -8.95 3.48 30.38
C ALA A 464 -7.96 4.36 31.15
N LYS A 465 -7.36 5.34 30.46
CA LYS A 465 -6.48 6.33 31.06
C LYS A 465 -7.19 7.17 32.13
N THR A 466 -8.40 7.66 31.86
CA THR A 466 -9.18 8.44 32.86
C THR A 466 -9.56 7.62 34.09
N GLN A 467 -9.77 6.31 33.93
CA GLN A 467 -10.07 5.40 35.03
C GLN A 467 -8.81 4.84 35.71
N ASN A 468 -7.61 5.22 35.27
CA ASN A 468 -6.33 4.68 35.71
C ASN A 468 -6.25 3.14 35.59
N LYS A 469 -6.82 2.60 34.51
CA LYS A 469 -6.86 1.16 34.21
C LYS A 469 -5.97 0.81 33.02
N LYS A 470 -5.44 -0.41 33.03
CA LYS A 470 -4.70 -0.97 31.90
C LYS A 470 -5.65 -1.71 30.97
N ILE A 471 -5.45 -1.55 29.66
CA ILE A 471 -6.15 -2.28 28.61
C ILE A 471 -5.13 -2.72 27.56
N ASN A 472 -5.32 -3.91 27.00
CA ASN A 472 -4.51 -4.40 25.90
C ASN A 472 -5.33 -4.34 24.61
N ILE A 473 -5.04 -3.34 23.77
CA ILE A 473 -5.65 -3.22 22.44
C ILE A 473 -4.74 -3.95 21.44
N PRO A 474 -5.29 -4.85 20.60
CA PRO A 474 -4.50 -5.53 19.58
C PRO A 474 -3.97 -4.51 18.56
N ALA A 475 -2.70 -4.63 18.19
CA ALA A 475 -2.06 -3.70 17.25
C ALA A 475 -2.70 -3.74 15.85
N ASP A 476 -3.22 -4.90 15.43
CA ASP A 476 -3.91 -5.17 14.17
C ASP A 476 -5.44 -4.99 14.25
N PHE A 477 -5.92 -4.11 15.14
CA PHE A 477 -7.35 -3.97 15.39
C PHE A 477 -8.14 -3.62 14.13
N TYR A 478 -7.71 -2.61 13.37
CA TYR A 478 -8.45 -2.12 12.22
C TYR A 478 -8.31 -3.06 11.01
N THR A 479 -7.18 -3.75 10.89
CA THR A 479 -7.01 -4.85 9.93
C THR A 479 -8.02 -5.98 10.20
N LYS A 480 -8.13 -6.45 11.45
CA LYS A 480 -9.12 -7.47 11.84
C LYS A 480 -10.57 -7.06 11.56
N VAL A 481 -10.89 -5.80 11.80
CA VAL A 481 -12.19 -5.23 11.47
C VAL A 481 -12.44 -5.27 9.96
N SER A 482 -11.49 -4.80 9.16
CA SER A 482 -11.63 -4.75 7.69
C SER A 482 -11.79 -6.16 7.09
N GLU A 483 -10.97 -7.12 7.53
CA GLU A 483 -11.07 -8.52 7.07
C GLU A 483 -12.45 -9.15 7.31
N LYS A 484 -13.10 -8.81 8.44
CA LYS A 484 -14.42 -9.34 8.78
C LYS A 484 -15.47 -8.90 7.75
N HIS A 485 -15.39 -7.65 7.27
CA HIS A 485 -16.32 -7.09 6.30
C HIS A 485 -15.99 -7.44 4.84
N GLU A 486 -14.73 -7.79 4.55
CA GLU A 486 -14.33 -8.33 3.24
C GLU A 486 -14.72 -9.81 3.06
N LYS A 487 -14.65 -10.64 4.11
CA LYS A 487 -15.01 -12.07 4.05
C LYS A 487 -16.48 -12.30 3.67
N THR A 488 -17.37 -11.34 3.95
CA THR A 488 -18.79 -11.40 3.57
C THR A 488 -19.04 -11.31 2.06
N MET A 489 -18.05 -10.86 1.26
CA MET A 489 -18.16 -10.79 -0.22
C MET A 489 -17.79 -12.06 -0.96
N LYS A 490 -17.16 -13.05 -0.31
CA LYS A 490 -16.79 -14.30 -1.00
C LYS A 490 -18.03 -15.15 -1.27
N VAL A 491 -18.83 -14.72 -2.23
CA VAL A 491 -19.80 -15.55 -2.94
C VAL A 491 -18.99 -16.63 -3.65
N SER A 492 -19.49 -17.86 -3.54
CA SER A 492 -18.93 -19.07 -4.12
C SER A 492 -18.49 -18.85 -5.57
N VAL A 493 -17.25 -19.22 -5.88
CA VAL A 493 -16.84 -19.51 -7.25
C VAL A 493 -17.67 -20.71 -7.68
N THR A 494 -18.85 -20.47 -8.25
CA THR A 494 -19.51 -21.46 -9.10
C THR A 494 -18.67 -21.58 -10.36
N GLU A 495 -18.47 -22.81 -10.81
CA GLU A 495 -17.84 -23.10 -12.09
C GLU A 495 -18.59 -22.32 -13.17
N ASP A 496 -17.92 -21.35 -13.80
CA ASP A 496 -18.44 -20.76 -15.03
C ASP A 496 -18.45 -21.88 -16.08
N ASP A 497 -19.63 -22.39 -16.39
CA ASP A 497 -19.91 -23.11 -17.63
C ASP A 497 -19.40 -22.25 -18.79
N GLU A 498 -18.41 -22.77 -19.51
CA GLU A 498 -17.95 -22.27 -20.81
C GLU A 498 -19.05 -22.45 -21.87
N SER A 499 -20.22 -21.84 -21.68
CA SER A 499 -21.21 -21.70 -22.74
C SER A 499 -21.00 -20.37 -23.44
N GLU A 500 -20.66 -20.45 -24.72
CA GLU A 500 -20.53 -19.33 -25.64
C GLU A 500 -21.73 -18.40 -25.53
N ILE A 501 -21.55 -17.18 -25.01
CA ILE A 501 -22.50 -16.10 -25.26
C ILE A 501 -22.29 -15.65 -26.69
N LYS A 502 -22.97 -16.31 -27.63
CA LYS A 502 -23.17 -15.78 -28.99
C LYS A 502 -24.05 -14.55 -28.88
N VAL A 503 -23.44 -13.37 -28.97
CA VAL A 503 -24.16 -12.12 -29.17
C VAL A 503 -24.52 -12.06 -30.65
N GLU A 504 -25.76 -12.37 -30.99
CA GLU A 504 -26.29 -12.03 -32.31
C GLU A 504 -26.47 -10.50 -32.41
N PRO A 505 -26.09 -9.89 -33.54
CA PRO A 505 -26.17 -8.45 -33.71
C PRO A 505 -27.64 -8.01 -33.78
N THR A 506 -27.97 -6.93 -33.04
CA THR A 506 -29.19 -6.14 -33.25
C THR A 506 -28.84 -4.77 -33.80
#